data_AF-A0A1E3HL35-F1
#
_entry.id   AF-A0A1E3HL35-F1
#
_cell.length_a   1.000
_cell.length_b   1.000
_cell.length_c   1.000
_cell.angle_alpha   90.00
_cell.angle_beta   90.00
_cell.angle_gamma   90.00
#
_symmetry.space_group_name_H-M   'P 1'
#
loop_
_entity.id
_entity.type
_entity.pdbx_description
1 polymer ?
#
loop_
_entity_poly.entity_id
_entity_poly.type
_entity_poly.pdbx_seq_one_letter_code
_entity_poly.pdbx_strand_id
1 'polypeptide(L)'
;MPHKRSKKSVRDAETAKKGQNLAPSDNKYDDTPRGATRIFSSLDLQTKFRASGRTNSEDTGERRGVAGTNVKGKGKGKEALPKIMPQETLGEYNRRIESLLRPAVSSAIKTAENQRQAEVADERRGKKERKRRARLEKLVKEGKVDKKVLEEFEKSVKEKKRKREQGKGGDSESEEEEEERGGKKQKQQQKEQKEFKAATSTSAPRRLNDIAQAPPSLPQLKRAGEKSGVYGAVSSGKMPLNAGQKRIMEEERERVINLYREMKAKKQESKSS
;
A
#
# COMPACT_ATOMS: atom_id res chain seq x y z
N MET A 1 -6.50 -49.49 8.07
CA MET A 1 -6.56 -48.10 8.57
C MET A 1 -7.82 -47.39 8.09
N PRO A 2 -8.81 -47.12 8.98
CA PRO A 2 -10.12 -46.57 8.62
C PRO A 2 -10.10 -45.13 8.05
N HIS A 3 -9.13 -44.31 8.45
CA HIS A 3 -9.10 -42.88 8.12
C HIS A 3 -8.64 -42.52 6.69
N LYS A 4 -8.12 -43.48 5.90
CA LYS A 4 -7.78 -43.22 4.49
C LYS A 4 -8.97 -43.39 3.54
N ARG A 5 -9.98 -44.18 3.93
CA ARG A 5 -11.18 -44.43 3.11
C ARG A 5 -12.12 -43.22 3.04
N SER A 6 -12.24 -42.45 4.13
CA SER A 6 -13.13 -41.28 4.18
C SER A 6 -12.71 -40.17 3.21
N LYS A 7 -11.41 -39.84 3.14
CA LYS A 7 -10.92 -38.81 2.20
C LYS A 7 -11.01 -39.26 0.74
N LYS A 8 -10.93 -40.56 0.46
CA LYS A 8 -11.09 -41.08 -0.91
C LYS A 8 -12.56 -41.01 -1.32
N SER A 9 -13.48 -41.44 -0.46
CA SER A 9 -14.93 -41.37 -0.71
C SER A 9 -15.42 -39.94 -0.98
N VAL A 10 -14.94 -38.94 -0.23
CA VAL A 10 -15.31 -37.53 -0.48
C VAL A 10 -14.80 -37.05 -1.83
N ARG A 11 -13.56 -37.41 -2.21
CA ARG A 11 -13.03 -37.03 -3.54
C ARG A 11 -13.76 -37.73 -4.67
N ASP A 12 -14.08 -39.01 -4.51
CA ASP A 12 -14.81 -39.77 -5.52
C ASP A 12 -16.24 -39.23 -5.66
N ALA A 13 -16.90 -38.84 -4.56
CA ALA A 13 -18.21 -38.18 -4.59
C ALA A 13 -18.17 -36.78 -5.23
N GLU A 14 -17.14 -35.97 -4.94
CA GLU A 14 -16.96 -34.66 -5.59
C GLU A 14 -16.64 -34.80 -7.08
N THR A 15 -15.83 -35.80 -7.46
CA THR A 15 -15.46 -36.07 -8.86
C THR A 15 -16.68 -36.59 -9.64
N ALA A 16 -17.49 -37.45 -9.02
CA ALA A 16 -18.76 -37.91 -9.62
C ALA A 16 -19.76 -36.75 -9.79
N LYS A 17 -19.85 -35.83 -8.82
CA LYS A 17 -20.72 -34.64 -8.93
C LYS A 17 -20.24 -33.66 -10.01
N LYS A 18 -18.93 -33.50 -10.16
CA LYS A 18 -18.33 -32.57 -11.15
C LYS A 18 -18.30 -33.16 -12.56
N GLY A 19 -18.36 -34.49 -12.70
CA GLY A 19 -18.17 -35.18 -13.96
C GLY A 19 -16.69 -35.20 -14.38
N GLN A 20 -16.24 -36.32 -14.96
CA GLN A 20 -14.99 -36.35 -15.72
C GLN A 20 -15.36 -36.03 -17.18
N ASN A 21 -14.73 -35.06 -17.82
CA ASN A 21 -15.08 -34.50 -19.14
C ASN A 21 -16.27 -33.53 -19.21
N LEU A 22 -16.31 -32.53 -18.33
CA LEU A 22 -16.87 -31.26 -18.77
C LEU A 22 -15.80 -30.55 -19.60
N ALA A 23 -16.06 -30.36 -20.90
CA ALA A 23 -15.28 -29.41 -21.69
C ALA A 23 -15.25 -28.07 -20.93
N PRO A 24 -14.15 -27.29 -20.97
CA PRO A 24 -14.16 -25.93 -20.44
C PRO A 24 -15.39 -25.27 -21.02
N SER A 25 -16.36 -24.89 -20.17
CA SER A 25 -17.58 -24.29 -20.66
C SER A 25 -17.15 -23.02 -21.36
N ASP A 26 -17.24 -23.03 -22.69
CA ASP A 26 -17.08 -21.88 -23.54
C ASP A 26 -18.13 -20.88 -23.06
N ASN A 27 -17.77 -20.00 -22.12
CA ASN A 27 -18.60 -18.89 -21.69
C ASN A 27 -18.61 -17.86 -22.83
N LYS A 28 -19.22 -18.26 -23.96
CA LYS A 28 -19.45 -17.46 -25.17
C LYS A 28 -20.49 -16.36 -24.94
N TYR A 29 -21.08 -16.29 -23.74
CA TYR A 29 -22.18 -15.38 -23.41
C TYR A 29 -21.94 -14.49 -22.21
N ASP A 30 -20.70 -14.37 -21.72
CA ASP A 30 -20.38 -13.32 -20.75
C ASP A 30 -19.57 -12.20 -21.42
N ASP A 31 -20.16 -11.66 -22.48
CA ASP A 31 -19.73 -10.40 -23.13
C ASP A 31 -20.03 -9.18 -22.24
N THR A 32 -20.52 -9.43 -21.01
CA THR A 32 -20.62 -8.39 -20.01
C THR A 32 -19.19 -8.01 -19.57
N PRO A 33 -18.83 -6.72 -19.63
CA PRO A 33 -17.49 -6.29 -19.24
C PRO A 33 -17.23 -6.72 -17.80
N ARG A 34 -15.98 -7.07 -17.49
CA ARG A 34 -15.57 -7.58 -16.16
C ARG A 34 -16.00 -6.70 -14.97
N GLY A 35 -16.27 -5.42 -15.21
CA GLY A 35 -16.88 -4.52 -14.23
C GLY A 35 -18.37 -4.80 -13.98
N ALA A 36 -19.15 -5.05 -15.02
CA ALA A 36 -20.57 -5.37 -14.94
C ALA A 36 -20.82 -6.75 -14.30
N THR A 37 -20.02 -7.78 -14.64
CA THR A 37 -20.11 -9.09 -13.96
C THR A 37 -19.93 -8.96 -12.45
N ARG A 38 -19.01 -8.12 -11.98
CA ARG A 38 -18.83 -7.85 -10.55
C ARG A 38 -20.05 -7.17 -9.93
N ILE A 39 -20.71 -6.27 -10.65
CA ILE A 39 -21.90 -5.57 -10.14
C ILE A 39 -23.08 -6.54 -10.06
N PHE A 40 -23.36 -7.32 -11.11
CA PHE A 40 -24.47 -8.27 -11.11
C PHE A 40 -24.27 -9.41 -10.09
N SER A 41 -23.04 -9.93 -9.98
CA SER A 41 -22.72 -10.97 -8.99
C SER A 41 -22.62 -10.45 -7.56
N SER A 42 -22.54 -9.13 -7.34
CA SER A 42 -22.36 -8.57 -6.00
C SER A 42 -23.54 -8.84 -5.07
N LEU A 43 -24.77 -8.81 -5.60
CA LEU A 43 -25.98 -9.06 -4.82
C LEU A 43 -26.00 -10.51 -4.33
N ASP A 44 -25.73 -11.47 -5.21
CA ASP A 44 -25.67 -12.89 -4.88
C ASP A 44 -24.53 -13.21 -3.91
N LEU A 45 -23.40 -12.53 -4.03
CA LEU A 45 -22.29 -12.66 -3.08
C LEU A 45 -22.69 -12.11 -1.71
N GLN A 46 -23.39 -10.98 -1.65
CA GLN A 46 -23.89 -10.40 -0.41
C GLN A 46 -24.94 -11.29 0.26
N THR A 47 -25.90 -11.85 -0.50
CA THR A 47 -26.93 -12.75 0.04
C THR A 47 -26.34 -14.04 0.56
N LYS A 48 -25.43 -14.68 -0.20
CA LYS A 48 -24.69 -15.87 0.26
C LYS A 48 -23.83 -15.56 1.49
N PHE A 49 -23.22 -14.38 1.54
CA PHE A 49 -22.42 -13.97 2.69
C PHE A 49 -23.27 -13.78 3.95
N ARG A 50 -24.41 -13.06 3.84
CA ARG A 50 -25.38 -12.90 4.94
C ARG A 50 -25.94 -14.25 5.40
N ALA A 51 -26.30 -15.13 4.46
CA ALA A 51 -26.76 -16.48 4.76
C ALA A 51 -25.68 -17.35 5.43
N SER A 52 -24.39 -17.10 5.17
CA SER A 52 -23.28 -17.82 5.81
C SER A 52 -23.04 -17.44 7.28
N GLY A 53 -23.80 -16.48 7.83
CA GLY A 53 -23.68 -16.04 9.22
C GLY A 53 -22.34 -15.36 9.56
N ARG A 54 -21.52 -15.05 8.54
CA ARG A 54 -20.30 -14.30 8.72
C ARG A 54 -20.67 -12.83 8.82
N THR A 55 -20.43 -12.21 9.97
CA THR A 55 -20.59 -10.77 10.12
C THR A 55 -19.40 -10.05 9.49
N ASN A 56 -19.67 -9.09 8.62
CA ASN A 56 -18.66 -8.15 8.17
C ASN A 56 -18.37 -7.21 9.35
N SER A 57 -17.10 -6.90 9.49
CA SER A 57 -16.55 -5.89 10.39
C SER A 57 -17.15 -4.47 10.20
N GLU A 58 -17.89 -4.25 9.11
CA GLU A 58 -18.55 -2.97 8.81
C GLU A 58 -19.95 -2.85 9.46
N ASP A 59 -20.59 -3.94 9.85
CA ASP A 59 -21.93 -3.93 10.47
C ASP A 59 -21.85 -3.84 12.02
N THR A 60 -20.70 -4.21 12.60
CA THR A 60 -20.41 -4.09 14.05
C THR A 60 -19.39 -3.00 14.39
N GLY A 61 -18.85 -2.28 13.40
CA GLY A 61 -17.82 -1.25 13.61
C GLY A 61 -16.46 -1.77 14.10
N GLU A 62 -16.28 -3.08 14.24
CA GLU A 62 -15.01 -3.68 14.64
C GLU A 62 -14.13 -3.89 13.42
N ARG A 63 -12.88 -3.41 13.45
CA ARG A 63 -11.94 -3.58 12.33
C ARG A 63 -11.63 -5.06 12.10
N ARG A 64 -11.83 -5.53 10.87
CA ARG A 64 -11.48 -6.89 10.40
C ARG A 64 -10.00 -7.18 10.66
N GLY A 65 -9.72 -7.90 11.75
CA GLY A 65 -8.51 -8.70 11.86
C GLY A 65 -8.52 -9.73 10.73
N VAL A 66 -7.40 -9.82 10.01
CA VAL A 66 -7.22 -10.73 8.87
C VAL A 66 -7.61 -12.16 9.27
N ALA A 67 -8.77 -12.60 8.82
CA ALA A 67 -9.23 -13.98 8.98
C ALA A 67 -8.42 -14.85 8.01
N GLY A 68 -7.31 -15.40 8.52
CA GLY A 68 -6.39 -16.17 7.69
C GLY A 68 -5.32 -16.98 8.41
N THR A 69 -5.35 -17.12 9.73
CA THR A 69 -4.65 -18.20 10.45
C THR A 69 -5.30 -18.38 11.82
N ASN A 70 -6.17 -19.39 11.92
CA ASN A 70 -6.57 -19.94 13.20
C ASN A 70 -5.34 -20.55 13.87
N VAL A 71 -4.60 -19.75 14.63
CA VAL A 71 -3.82 -20.24 15.77
C VAL A 71 -4.47 -19.65 17.01
N LYS A 72 -5.50 -20.35 17.49
CA LYS A 72 -5.93 -20.28 18.89
C LYS A 72 -4.76 -20.76 19.74
N GLY A 73 -3.99 -19.84 20.28
CA GLY A 73 -3.00 -20.06 21.33
C GLY A 73 -2.79 -18.73 22.05
N LYS A 74 -3.70 -18.35 22.96
CA LYS A 74 -3.50 -18.56 24.40
C LYS A 74 -2.09 -18.13 24.79
N GLY A 75 -1.97 -16.91 25.34
CA GLY A 75 -0.72 -16.41 25.89
C GLY A 75 -0.05 -17.48 26.76
N LYS A 76 1.17 -17.85 26.40
CA LYS A 76 2.03 -18.70 27.20
C LYS A 76 3.42 -18.08 27.18
N GLY A 77 3.91 -17.78 28.38
CA GLY A 77 5.20 -17.16 28.60
C GLY A 77 6.31 -17.97 27.93
N LYS A 78 7.32 -17.25 27.41
CA LYS A 78 8.63 -17.76 26.99
C LYS A 78 8.58 -19.24 26.58
N GLU A 79 7.92 -19.55 25.47
CA GLU A 79 8.01 -20.90 24.91
C GLU A 79 9.49 -21.15 24.64
N ALA A 80 10.10 -22.01 25.46
CA ALA A 80 11.49 -22.35 25.33
C ALA A 80 11.72 -22.83 23.90
N LEU A 81 12.78 -22.33 23.25
CA LEU A 81 13.11 -22.73 21.90
C LEU A 81 13.12 -24.27 21.83
N PRO A 82 12.44 -24.88 20.83
CA PRO A 82 12.45 -26.31 20.66
C PRO A 82 13.88 -26.86 20.74
N LYS A 83 14.07 -28.04 21.33
CA LYS A 83 15.39 -28.70 21.25
C LYS A 83 15.58 -29.31 19.86
N ILE A 84 16.84 -29.51 19.46
CA ILE A 84 17.20 -30.26 18.26
C ILE A 84 16.63 -31.68 18.40
N MET A 85 15.91 -32.13 17.39
CA MET A 85 15.32 -33.48 17.39
C MET A 85 16.40 -34.54 17.08
N PRO A 86 16.25 -35.78 17.59
CA PRO A 86 17.11 -36.87 17.16
C PRO A 86 17.02 -37.04 15.64
N GLN A 87 18.16 -37.14 14.95
CA GLN A 87 18.29 -37.21 13.48
C GLN A 87 18.00 -35.90 12.72
N GLU A 88 17.72 -34.79 13.39
CA GLU A 88 17.62 -33.48 12.73
C GLU A 88 19.02 -32.88 12.54
N THR A 89 19.31 -32.42 11.33
CA THR A 89 20.53 -31.65 11.08
C THR A 89 20.42 -30.25 11.67
N LEU A 90 21.55 -29.62 12.02
CA LEU A 90 21.54 -28.24 12.56
C LEU A 90 20.85 -27.25 11.60
N GLY A 91 20.95 -27.47 10.29
CA GLY A 91 20.29 -26.65 9.27
C GLY A 91 18.76 -26.77 9.30
N GLU A 92 18.21 -27.97 9.48
CA GLU A 92 16.76 -28.19 9.61
C GLU A 92 16.21 -27.57 10.89
N TYR A 93 16.95 -27.71 11.98
CA TYR A 93 16.64 -27.05 13.25
C TYR A 93 16.53 -25.53 13.07
N ASN A 94 17.53 -24.90 12.46
CA ASN A 94 17.52 -23.45 12.20
C ASN A 94 16.32 -23.03 11.35
N ARG A 95 16.00 -23.77 10.28
CA ARG A 95 14.81 -23.50 9.45
C ARG A 95 13.51 -23.59 10.26
N ARG A 96 13.40 -24.57 11.16
CA ARG A 96 12.23 -24.73 12.03
C ARG A 96 12.10 -23.57 13.01
N ILE A 97 13.20 -23.15 13.64
CA ILE A 97 13.24 -21.98 14.53
C ILE A 97 12.87 -20.69 13.77
N GLU A 98 13.43 -20.48 12.58
CA GLU A 98 13.08 -19.36 11.73
C GLU A 98 11.60 -19.36 11.37
N SER A 99 11.04 -20.51 10.98
CA SER A 99 9.61 -20.61 10.65
C SER A 99 8.70 -20.24 11.83
N LEU A 100 9.12 -20.54 13.06
CA LEU A 100 8.39 -20.23 14.29
C LEU A 100 8.49 -18.73 14.63
N LEU A 101 9.68 -18.14 14.52
CA LEU A 101 9.92 -16.75 14.90
C LEU A 101 9.56 -15.73 13.81
N ARG A 102 9.59 -16.12 12.53
CA ARG A 102 9.36 -15.23 11.39
C ARG A 102 8.01 -14.51 11.43
N PRO A 103 6.88 -15.12 11.81
CA PRO A 103 5.61 -14.41 11.96
C PRO A 103 5.67 -13.32 13.04
N ALA A 104 6.27 -13.62 14.19
CA ALA A 104 6.41 -12.67 15.29
C ALA A 104 7.30 -11.48 14.87
N VAL A 105 8.47 -11.75 14.28
CA VAL A 105 9.36 -10.70 13.75
C VAL A 105 8.65 -9.87 12.68
N SER A 106 7.94 -10.51 11.74
CA SER A 106 7.20 -9.81 10.70
C SER A 106 6.08 -8.94 11.27
N SER A 107 5.40 -9.39 12.34
CA SER A 107 4.39 -8.58 13.03
C SER A 107 5.01 -7.38 13.74
N ALA A 108 6.15 -7.56 14.41
CA ALA A 108 6.88 -6.49 15.09
C ALA A 108 7.38 -5.41 14.11
N ILE A 109 7.90 -5.84 12.94
CA ILE A 109 8.31 -4.92 11.87
C ILE A 109 7.11 -4.11 11.38
N LYS A 110 5.99 -4.76 11.08
CA LYS A 110 4.76 -4.06 10.64
C LYS A 110 4.26 -3.08 11.68
N THR A 111 4.28 -3.44 12.97
CA THR A 111 3.88 -2.51 14.04
C THR A 111 4.81 -1.30 14.12
N ALA A 112 6.12 -1.49 13.99
CA ALA A 112 7.10 -0.41 14.00
C ALA A 112 6.96 0.51 12.77
N GLU A 113 6.72 -0.06 11.58
CA GLU A 113 6.46 0.71 10.37
C GLU A 113 5.18 1.54 10.48
N ASN A 114 4.10 0.96 11.00
CA ASN A 114 2.84 1.68 11.22
C ASN A 114 3.02 2.82 12.23
N GLN A 115 3.80 2.62 13.29
CA GLN A 115 4.13 3.67 14.26
C GLN A 115 4.91 4.81 13.61
N ARG A 116 5.98 4.49 12.86
CA ARG A 116 6.75 5.50 12.12
C ARG A 116 5.89 6.29 11.14
N GLN A 117 4.98 5.62 10.44
CA GLN A 117 4.05 6.28 9.52
C GLN A 117 3.08 7.21 10.26
N ALA A 118 2.57 6.79 11.42
CA ALA A 118 1.71 7.62 12.26
C ALA A 118 2.45 8.88 12.77
N GLU A 119 3.69 8.72 13.25
CA GLU A 119 4.53 9.84 13.70
C GLU A 119 4.79 10.84 12.56
N VAL A 120 5.14 10.38 11.37
CA VAL A 120 5.35 11.25 10.19
C VAL A 120 4.06 11.98 9.79
N ALA A 121 2.91 11.31 9.88
CA ALA A 121 1.61 11.94 9.60
C ALA A 121 1.29 13.04 10.64
N ASP A 122 1.57 12.78 11.92
CA ASP A 122 1.36 13.74 13.01
C ASP A 122 2.32 14.93 12.92
N GLU A 123 3.58 14.72 12.54
CA GLU A 123 4.52 15.81 12.27
C GLU A 123 4.05 16.70 11.11
N ARG A 124 3.57 16.11 10.02
CA ARG A 124 3.03 16.86 8.87
C ARG A 124 1.82 17.69 9.28
N ARG A 125 0.92 17.14 10.08
CA ARG A 125 -0.26 17.84 10.62
C ARG A 125 0.14 18.96 11.57
N GLY A 126 1.05 18.70 12.52
CA GLY A 126 1.57 19.71 13.43
C GLY A 126 2.25 20.87 12.71
N LYS A 127 2.95 20.62 11.58
CA LYS A 127 3.50 21.69 10.72
C LYS A 127 2.41 22.55 10.09
N LYS A 128 1.32 21.94 9.60
CA LYS A 128 0.16 22.68 9.04
C LYS A 128 -0.55 23.51 10.12
N GLU A 129 -0.80 22.91 11.28
CA GLU A 129 -1.44 23.58 12.42
C GLU A 129 -0.61 24.76 12.95
N ARG A 130 0.72 24.59 13.09
CA ARG A 130 1.63 25.69 13.46
C ARG A 130 1.60 26.84 12.44
N LYS A 131 1.57 26.54 11.14
CA LYS A 131 1.46 27.56 10.09
C LYS A 131 0.12 28.30 10.15
N ARG A 132 -0.99 27.58 10.33
CA ARG A 132 -2.33 28.18 10.47
C ARG A 132 -2.41 29.07 11.72
N ARG A 133 -1.91 28.58 12.87
CA ARG A 133 -1.83 29.35 14.12
C ARG A 133 -1.02 30.63 13.96
N ALA A 134 0.18 30.55 13.37
CA ALA A 134 1.02 31.73 13.13
C ALA A 134 0.37 32.75 12.18
N ARG A 135 -0.43 32.31 11.21
CA ARG A 135 -1.21 33.20 10.33
C ARG A 135 -2.35 33.89 11.09
N LEU A 136 -3.12 33.16 11.89
CA LEU A 136 -4.17 33.75 12.72
C LEU A 136 -3.59 34.75 13.73
N GLU A 137 -2.49 34.41 14.40
CA GLU A 137 -1.85 35.30 15.37
C GLU A 137 -1.41 36.63 14.72
N LYS A 138 -0.91 36.59 13.48
CA LYS A 138 -0.59 37.81 12.72
C LYS A 138 -1.84 38.64 12.41
N LEU A 139 -2.93 38.02 11.97
CA LEU A 139 -4.19 38.72 11.69
C LEU A 139 -4.82 39.36 12.94
N VAL A 140 -4.70 38.69 14.09
CA VAL A 140 -5.13 39.23 15.38
C VAL A 140 -4.27 40.43 15.80
N LYS A 141 -2.94 40.37 15.61
CA LYS A 141 -2.05 41.52 15.86
C LYS A 141 -2.34 42.71 14.95
N GLU A 142 -2.72 42.45 13.69
CA GLU A 142 -3.13 43.47 12.73
C GLU A 142 -4.56 44.02 13.00
N GLY A 143 -5.29 43.49 13.99
CA GLY A 143 -6.66 43.90 14.31
C GLY A 143 -7.71 43.48 13.29
N LYS A 144 -7.36 42.59 12.35
CA LYS A 144 -8.28 42.11 11.28
C LYS A 144 -9.20 40.99 11.75
N VAL A 145 -8.85 40.30 12.82
CA VAL A 145 -9.58 39.15 13.36
C VAL A 145 -9.62 39.25 14.87
N ASP A 146 -10.76 38.92 15.46
CA ASP A 146 -10.95 38.92 16.90
C ASP A 146 -10.14 37.82 17.60
N LYS A 147 -9.66 38.12 18.82
CA LYS A 147 -8.94 37.16 19.67
C LYS A 147 -9.74 35.88 19.93
N LYS A 148 -11.08 35.96 19.94
CA LYS A 148 -11.99 34.81 20.12
C LYS A 148 -11.78 33.72 19.08
N VAL A 149 -11.51 34.09 17.83
CA VAL A 149 -11.30 33.13 16.73
C VAL A 149 -10.01 32.33 16.92
N LEU A 150 -8.96 32.94 17.49
CA LEU A 150 -7.73 32.24 17.82
C LEU A 150 -7.94 31.21 18.95
N GLU A 151 -8.71 31.57 19.98
CA GLU A 151 -9.04 30.65 21.08
C GLU A 151 -9.91 29.47 20.63
N GLU A 152 -10.88 29.71 19.75
CA GLU A 152 -11.71 28.66 19.15
C GLU A 152 -10.88 27.70 18.29
N PHE A 153 -9.92 28.22 17.52
CA PHE A 153 -8.98 27.41 16.76
C PHE A 153 -8.11 26.52 17.68
N GLU A 154 -7.60 27.05 18.78
CA GLU A 154 -6.81 26.25 19.73
C GLU A 154 -7.66 25.18 20.44
N LYS A 155 -8.91 25.49 20.78
CA LYS A 155 -9.86 24.53 21.35
C LYS A 155 -10.17 23.40 20.37
N SER A 156 -10.43 23.70 19.10
CA SER A 156 -10.73 22.70 18.08
C SER A 156 -9.55 21.77 17.80
N VAL A 157 -8.32 22.30 17.77
CA VAL A 157 -7.09 21.49 17.65
C VAL A 157 -6.92 20.56 18.86
N LYS A 158 -7.13 21.06 20.07
CA LYS A 158 -7.02 20.26 21.31
C LYS A 158 -8.09 19.17 21.38
N GLU A 159 -9.32 19.47 20.94
CA GLU A 159 -10.40 18.49 20.88
C GLU A 159 -10.13 17.42 19.81
N LYS A 160 -9.66 17.82 18.61
CA LYS A 160 -9.27 16.87 17.54
C LYS A 160 -8.15 15.95 18.00
N LYS A 161 -7.17 16.45 18.76
CA LYS A 161 -6.11 15.64 19.38
C LYS A 161 -6.68 14.62 20.39
N ARG A 162 -7.57 15.04 21.29
CA ARG A 162 -8.24 14.14 22.25
C ARG A 162 -9.06 13.04 21.56
N LYS A 163 -9.81 13.38 20.49
CA LYS A 163 -10.59 12.39 19.72
C LYS A 163 -9.70 11.33 19.04
N ARG A 164 -8.49 11.70 18.61
CA ARG A 164 -7.50 10.77 18.06
C ARG A 164 -6.92 9.84 19.11
N GLU A 165 -6.53 10.36 20.27
CA GLU A 165 -6.02 9.54 21.38
C GLU A 165 -7.07 8.53 21.87
N GLN A 166 -8.35 8.87 21.79
CA GLN A 166 -9.47 7.96 22.11
C GLN A 166 -9.85 7.00 20.98
N GLY A 167 -9.13 7.00 19.84
CA GLY A 167 -9.40 6.12 18.71
C GLY A 167 -10.72 6.38 17.96
N LYS A 168 -11.45 7.45 18.31
CA LYS A 168 -12.74 7.83 17.70
C LYS A 168 -12.59 8.80 16.53
N GLY A 169 -11.38 9.28 16.25
CA GLY A 169 -11.12 10.19 15.13
C GLY A 169 -10.98 9.45 13.80
N GLY A 170 -12.08 9.24 13.09
CA GLY A 170 -12.07 8.93 11.66
C GLY A 170 -11.42 10.08 10.88
N ASP A 171 -10.48 9.74 10.00
CA ASP A 171 -9.68 10.69 9.22
C ASP A 171 -10.45 11.21 7.99
N SER A 172 -11.68 11.71 8.19
CA SER A 172 -12.57 12.10 7.08
C SER A 172 -12.61 13.60 6.78
N GLU A 173 -11.90 14.43 7.55
CA GLU A 173 -11.95 15.89 7.36
C GLU A 173 -10.56 16.50 7.42
N SER A 174 -9.98 16.76 6.23
CA SER A 174 -9.36 18.05 5.87
C SER A 174 -8.36 17.93 4.69
N GLU A 175 -8.83 17.67 3.47
CA GLU A 175 -8.04 17.92 2.25
C GLU A 175 -8.59 19.07 1.37
N GLU A 176 -9.71 19.70 1.73
CA GLU A 176 -10.37 20.69 0.83
C GLU A 176 -10.05 22.18 1.09
N GLU A 177 -9.14 22.55 1.99
CA GLU A 177 -8.90 23.98 2.32
C GLU A 177 -7.46 24.50 2.06
N GLU A 178 -6.85 24.17 0.92
CA GLU A 178 -5.62 24.87 0.46
C GLU A 178 -5.65 25.31 -1.01
N GLU A 179 -6.82 25.62 -1.59
CA GLU A 179 -6.91 26.24 -2.93
C GLU A 179 -7.38 27.71 -2.98
N GLU A 180 -7.44 28.44 -1.86
CA GLU A 180 -7.64 29.90 -1.90
C GLU A 180 -6.38 30.68 -1.49
N ARG A 181 -5.46 30.84 -2.43
CA ARG A 181 -4.60 32.03 -2.65
C ARG A 181 -3.50 31.71 -3.67
N GLY A 182 -3.89 31.72 -4.93
CA GLY A 182 -2.96 31.55 -6.06
C GLY A 182 -3.72 31.54 -7.36
N GLY A 183 -4.29 32.68 -7.76
CA GLY A 183 -5.10 32.82 -8.96
C GLY A 183 -4.38 32.34 -10.23
N LYS A 184 -4.75 31.14 -10.69
CA LYS A 184 -4.81 30.80 -12.11
C LYS A 184 -6.17 30.17 -12.33
N LYS A 185 -7.00 30.86 -13.12
CA LYS A 185 -8.34 30.45 -13.54
C LYS A 185 -8.32 29.01 -14.06
N GLN A 186 -8.68 28.05 -13.22
CA GLN A 186 -9.04 26.72 -13.69
C GLN A 186 -10.48 26.81 -14.20
N LYS A 187 -10.58 26.86 -15.53
CA LYS A 187 -11.84 26.63 -16.24
C LYS A 187 -12.33 25.25 -15.80
N GLN A 188 -13.46 25.19 -15.09
CA GLN A 188 -14.21 23.97 -14.86
C GLN A 188 -14.55 23.38 -16.24
N GLN A 189 -13.73 22.44 -16.71
CA GLN A 189 -14.10 21.58 -17.81
C GLN A 189 -15.08 20.58 -17.22
N GLN A 190 -16.36 20.85 -17.42
CA GLN A 190 -17.35 19.78 -17.52
C GLN A 190 -16.72 18.70 -18.40
N LYS A 191 -16.62 17.47 -17.88
CA LYS A 191 -16.16 16.34 -18.66
C LYS A 191 -17.22 16.07 -19.73
N GLU A 192 -17.11 16.76 -20.86
CA GLU A 192 -17.76 16.35 -22.10
C GLU A 192 -17.33 14.90 -22.33
N GLN A 193 -18.33 14.04 -22.48
CA GLN A 193 -18.12 12.65 -22.81
C GLN A 193 -17.29 12.63 -24.09
N LYS A 194 -16.09 12.07 -24.03
CA LYS A 194 -15.31 11.79 -25.23
C LYS A 194 -16.09 10.74 -26.01
N GLU A 195 -16.96 11.20 -26.91
CA GLU A 195 -17.50 10.38 -27.97
C GLU A 195 -16.31 9.95 -28.82
N PHE A 196 -15.88 8.71 -28.60
CA PHE A 196 -14.98 8.05 -29.52
C PHE A 196 -15.69 8.05 -30.87
N LYS A 197 -15.16 8.83 -31.83
CA LYS A 197 -15.58 8.73 -33.23
C LYS A 197 -15.59 7.26 -33.58
N ALA A 198 -16.78 6.71 -33.79
CA ALA A 198 -16.98 5.32 -34.11
C ALA A 198 -16.16 4.98 -35.36
N ALA A 199 -15.02 4.33 -35.17
CA ALA A 199 -14.18 3.79 -36.23
C ALA A 199 -14.82 2.54 -36.89
N THR A 200 -16.15 2.45 -36.85
CA THR A 200 -16.95 1.31 -37.31
C THR A 200 -18.18 1.75 -38.11
N SER A 201 -18.20 2.98 -38.65
CA SER A 201 -19.20 3.37 -39.67
C SER A 201 -18.77 2.92 -41.08
N THR A 202 -18.59 1.61 -41.26
CA THR A 202 -18.63 0.96 -42.58
C THR A 202 -19.35 -0.39 -42.41
N SER A 203 -20.60 -0.45 -42.84
CA SER A 203 -21.55 -1.55 -42.63
C SER A 203 -21.30 -2.82 -43.47
N ALA A 204 -20.06 -3.08 -43.89
CA ALA A 204 -19.73 -4.26 -44.68
C ALA A 204 -18.46 -4.95 -44.14
N PRO A 205 -18.49 -6.29 -43.90
CA PRO A 205 -17.33 -7.03 -43.42
C PRO A 205 -16.23 -7.03 -44.49
N ARG A 206 -15.07 -6.43 -44.19
CA ARG A 206 -13.91 -6.47 -45.07
C ARG A 206 -13.29 -7.88 -45.07
N ARG A 207 -12.95 -8.38 -46.26
CA ARG A 207 -12.33 -9.70 -46.44
C ARG A 207 -10.94 -9.69 -45.81
N LEU A 208 -10.57 -10.79 -45.16
CA LEU A 208 -9.31 -10.97 -44.40
C LEU A 208 -8.03 -10.60 -45.18
N ASN A 209 -8.08 -10.64 -46.52
CA ASN A 209 -6.93 -10.34 -47.38
C ASN A 209 -6.78 -8.86 -47.75
N ASP A 210 -7.79 -8.01 -47.50
CA ASP A 210 -7.71 -6.55 -47.72
C ASP A 210 -7.09 -5.80 -46.52
N ILE A 211 -6.82 -6.51 -45.43
CA ILE A 211 -6.00 -6.01 -44.32
C ILE A 211 -4.54 -6.21 -44.71
N ALA A 212 -4.11 -5.49 -45.76
CA ALA A 212 -2.71 -5.37 -46.09
C ALA A 212 -1.97 -4.91 -44.83
N GLN A 213 -0.99 -5.71 -44.41
CA GLN A 213 -0.15 -5.54 -43.23
C GLN A 213 0.76 -4.32 -43.34
N ALA A 214 0.19 -3.12 -43.47
CA ALA A 214 0.96 -1.92 -43.20
C ALA A 214 1.27 -1.93 -41.69
N PRO A 215 2.56 -1.88 -41.29
CA PRO A 215 2.90 -1.79 -39.88
C PRO A 215 2.18 -0.57 -39.29
N PRO A 216 1.51 -0.71 -38.13
CA PRO A 216 0.74 0.36 -37.55
C PRO A 216 1.64 1.58 -37.33
N SER A 217 1.27 2.72 -37.92
CA SER A 217 2.01 3.96 -37.72
C SER A 217 1.76 4.47 -36.30
N LEU A 218 2.82 4.49 -35.49
CA LEU A 218 2.74 5.01 -34.13
C LEU A 218 2.52 6.54 -34.20
N PRO A 219 1.57 7.10 -33.42
CA PRO A 219 1.36 8.54 -33.38
C PRO A 219 2.65 9.22 -32.90
N GLN A 220 3.17 10.14 -33.71
CA GLN A 220 4.35 10.93 -33.36
C GLN A 220 4.03 11.83 -32.18
N LEU A 221 4.48 11.46 -30.97
CA LEU A 221 4.41 12.32 -29.81
C LEU A 221 5.23 13.59 -30.11
N LYS A 222 4.58 14.75 -29.96
CA LYS A 222 5.25 16.06 -30.01
C LYS A 222 6.38 16.04 -28.97
N ARG A 223 7.63 16.07 -29.45
CA ARG A 223 8.86 16.12 -28.64
C ARG A 223 8.82 17.38 -27.76
N ALA A 224 8.39 17.22 -26.52
CA ALA A 224 8.57 18.21 -25.48
C ALA A 224 9.98 18.01 -24.89
N GLY A 225 10.93 18.84 -25.34
CA GLY A 225 12.20 19.08 -24.68
C GLY A 225 13.21 17.93 -24.77
N GLU A 226 14.34 18.21 -25.42
CA GLU A 226 15.58 17.45 -25.30
C GLU A 226 15.96 17.30 -23.82
N LYS A 227 15.62 16.16 -23.22
CA LYS A 227 16.27 15.67 -22.01
C LYS A 227 16.59 14.21 -22.22
N SER A 228 17.88 13.98 -22.48
CA SER A 228 18.64 12.73 -22.32
C SER A 228 17.79 11.48 -22.14
N GLY A 229 17.66 10.70 -23.20
CA GLY A 229 16.95 9.44 -23.18
C GLY A 229 17.53 8.44 -22.17
N VAL A 230 16.68 7.46 -21.87
CA VAL A 230 16.87 6.31 -20.97
C VAL A 230 18.14 5.47 -21.27
N TYR A 231 18.80 5.69 -22.41
CA TYR A 231 20.05 5.02 -22.79
C TYR A 231 21.34 5.83 -22.50
N GLY A 232 21.25 7.07 -22.02
CA GLY A 232 22.42 7.90 -21.68
C GLY A 232 23.04 7.62 -20.31
N ALA A 233 22.38 6.83 -19.45
CA ALA A 233 22.79 6.63 -18.06
C ALA A 233 23.80 5.48 -17.85
N VAL A 234 24.30 4.85 -18.92
CA VAL A 234 25.23 3.70 -18.81
C VAL A 234 26.70 4.14 -18.81
N SER A 235 27.00 5.41 -19.13
CA SER A 235 28.40 5.89 -19.23
C SER A 235 29.04 6.29 -17.90
N SER A 236 28.30 6.33 -16.79
CA SER A 236 28.89 6.42 -15.46
C SER A 236 28.02 5.61 -14.51
N GLY A 237 28.56 4.51 -13.96
CA GLY A 237 27.83 3.48 -13.20
C GLY A 237 27.18 3.92 -11.88
N LYS A 238 26.76 5.18 -11.76
CA LYS A 238 25.99 5.72 -10.64
C LYS A 238 24.55 5.87 -11.11
N MET A 239 23.72 4.89 -10.74
CA MET A 239 22.27 5.09 -10.73
C MET A 239 21.98 6.42 -10.00
N PRO A 240 21.11 7.29 -10.52
CA PRO A 240 20.76 8.53 -9.85
C PRO A 240 20.02 8.18 -8.55
N LEU A 241 20.76 8.15 -7.43
CA LEU A 241 20.23 7.91 -6.10
C LEU A 241 19.22 9.01 -5.76
N ASN A 242 18.07 8.61 -5.20
CA ASN A 242 17.08 9.52 -4.65
C ASN A 242 17.74 10.39 -3.56
N ALA A 243 17.33 11.66 -3.42
CA ALA A 243 17.92 12.59 -2.44
C ALA A 243 17.93 12.03 -1.00
N GLY A 244 16.90 11.26 -0.63
CA GLY A 244 16.87 10.55 0.66
C GLY A 244 17.93 9.46 0.80
N GLN A 245 18.18 8.68 -0.26
CA GLN A 245 19.23 7.66 -0.27
C GLN A 245 20.63 8.28 -0.21
N LYS A 246 20.84 9.43 -0.86
CA LYS A 246 22.11 10.17 -0.76
C LYS A 246 22.41 10.58 0.68
N ARG A 247 21.42 11.13 1.38
CA ARG A 247 21.57 11.52 2.79
C ARG A 247 21.93 10.34 3.70
N ILE A 248 21.28 9.20 3.52
CA ILE A 248 21.60 7.98 4.28
C ILE A 248 23.04 7.51 4.01
N MET A 249 23.45 7.50 2.73
CA MET A 249 24.81 7.11 2.34
C MET A 249 25.87 8.09 2.86
N GLU A 250 25.55 9.39 2.95
CA GLU A 250 26.42 10.43 3.51
C GLU A 250 26.58 10.26 5.02
N GLU A 251 25.49 10.01 5.76
CA GLU A 251 25.54 9.72 7.20
C GLU A 251 26.37 8.45 7.51
N GLU A 252 26.24 7.40 6.70
CA GLU A 252 27.07 6.19 6.86
C GLU A 252 28.54 6.44 6.51
N ARG A 253 28.83 7.23 5.48
CA ARG A 253 30.21 7.63 5.14
C ARG A 253 30.87 8.37 6.29
N GLU A 254 30.18 9.33 6.91
CA GLU A 254 30.71 10.07 8.05
C GLU A 254 31.01 9.15 9.24
N ARG A 255 30.12 8.21 9.56
CA ARG A 255 30.36 7.21 10.62
C ARG A 255 31.61 6.37 10.35
N VAL A 256 31.76 5.86 9.13
CA VAL A 256 32.93 5.03 8.75
C VAL A 256 34.22 5.84 8.79
N ILE A 257 34.20 7.08 8.31
CA ILE A 257 35.35 7.98 8.36
C ILE A 257 35.77 8.24 9.82
N ASN A 258 34.80 8.50 10.71
CA ASN A 258 35.09 8.73 12.12
C ASN A 258 35.69 7.49 12.79
N LEU A 259 35.09 6.31 12.56
CA LEU A 259 35.63 5.04 13.07
C LEU A 259 37.06 4.78 12.57
N TYR A 260 37.34 5.08 11.30
CA TYR A 260 38.68 4.92 10.75
C TYR A 260 39.68 5.92 11.36
N ARG A 261 39.27 7.16 11.60
CA ARG A 261 40.09 8.17 12.28
C ARG A 261 40.45 7.74 13.70
N GLU A 262 39.47 7.23 14.45
CA GLU A 262 39.68 6.70 15.80
C GLU A 262 40.63 5.49 15.80
N MET A 263 40.43 4.51 14.91
CA MET A 263 41.37 3.38 14.80
C MET A 263 42.78 3.85 14.44
N LYS A 264 42.91 4.83 13.55
CA LYS A 264 44.21 5.35 13.13
C LYS A 264 44.91 6.09 14.28
N ALA A 265 44.17 6.88 15.07
CA ALA A 265 44.69 7.53 16.27
C ALA A 265 45.21 6.51 17.28
N LYS A 266 44.39 5.49 17.60
CA LYS A 266 44.80 4.39 18.50
C LYS A 266 46.06 3.66 18.01
N LYS A 267 46.17 3.43 16.69
CA LYS A 267 47.35 2.79 16.10
C LYS A 267 48.60 3.67 16.14
N GLN A 268 48.44 4.99 16.15
CA GLN A 268 49.56 5.92 16.33
C GLN A 268 49.99 5.98 17.79
N GLU A 269 49.04 6.08 18.72
CA GLU A 269 49.29 6.03 20.17
C GLU A 269 50.03 4.75 20.58
N SER A 270 49.59 3.58 20.09
CA SER A 270 50.24 2.30 20.36
C SER A 270 51.62 2.15 19.70
N LYS A 271 51.95 3.01 18.72
CA LYS A 271 53.24 3.00 18.04
C LYS A 271 54.21 4.01 18.66
N SER A 272 53.69 5.03 19.35
CA SER A 272 54.48 6.01 20.10
C SER A 272 54.77 5.62 21.55
N SER A 273 54.04 4.64 22.09
CA SER A 273 54.31 4.01 23.39
C SER A 273 55.19 2.78 23.23
#